data_AF-A0A1H0LGU5-F1
#
_entry.id   AF-A0A1H0LGU5-F1
#
_cell.length_a   1.000
_cell.length_b   1.000
_cell.length_c   1.000
_cell.angle_alpha   90.00
_cell.angle_beta   90.00
_cell.angle_gamma   90.00
#
_symmetry.space_group_name_H-M   'P 1'
#
loop_
_entity.id
_entity.type
_entity.pdbx_description
1 polymer ?
#
loop_
_entity_poly.entity_id
_entity_poly.type
_entity_poly.pdbx_seq_one_letter_code
_entity_poly.pdbx_strand_id
1 'polypeptide(L)'
;MTEGPDWLEQARRLVTGLGQTLGSAVRDGAAAGGAPGAHPADCRWCPVCQAASVLRGERPEVTDALADVLTAAAAALRGLAEPPPAPAPEAAAEEEPPAPPVQRIEIA
;
A
#
# COMPACT_ATOMS: atom_id res chain seq x y z
N MET A 1 -6.41 -24.44 4.51
CA MET A 1 -5.46 -25.13 3.63
C MET A 1 -4.66 -24.03 2.94
N THR A 2 -3.36 -23.94 3.25
CA THR A 2 -2.30 -23.10 2.61
C THR A 2 -2.69 -21.67 2.19
N GLU A 3 -2.62 -20.69 3.10
CA GLU A 3 -2.79 -19.26 2.75
C GLU A 3 -1.96 -18.29 3.62
N GLY A 4 -1.09 -18.74 4.53
CA GLY A 4 -0.40 -17.86 5.49
C GLY A 4 1.07 -17.56 5.12
N PRO A 5 1.91 -18.59 4.95
CA PRO A 5 3.34 -18.40 4.66
C PRO A 5 3.71 -18.51 3.17
N ASP A 6 2.89 -19.20 2.38
CA ASP A 6 3.13 -19.52 0.97
C ASP A 6 2.90 -18.33 0.05
N TRP A 7 1.82 -17.57 0.22
CA TRP A 7 1.59 -16.34 -0.52
C TRP A 7 2.67 -15.28 -0.24
N LEU A 8 3.17 -15.22 1.00
CA LEU A 8 4.22 -14.27 1.39
C LEU A 8 5.54 -14.60 0.70
N GLU A 9 5.88 -15.89 0.65
CA GLU A 9 7.04 -16.37 -0.09
C GLU A 9 6.87 -16.14 -1.60
N GLN A 10 5.66 -16.33 -2.13
CA GLN A 10 5.34 -16.09 -3.53
C GLN A 10 5.43 -14.60 -3.89
N ALA A 11 4.93 -13.72 -3.01
CA ALA A 11 5.08 -12.27 -3.11
C ALA A 11 6.55 -11.86 -3.04
N ARG A 12 7.33 -12.43 -2.10
CA ARG A 12 8.76 -12.16 -1.96
C ARG A 12 9.54 -12.56 -3.20
N ARG A 13 9.24 -13.70 -3.81
CA ARG A 13 9.83 -14.14 -5.08
C ARG A 13 9.47 -13.21 -6.23
N LEU A 14 8.22 -12.77 -6.29
CA LEU A 14 7.76 -11.85 -7.33
C LEU A 14 8.45 -10.48 -7.20
N VAL A 15 8.54 -9.92 -6.00
CA VAL A 15 9.27 -8.66 -5.71
C VAL A 15 10.75 -8.80 -6.05
N THR A 16 11.37 -9.93 -5.67
CA THR A 16 12.79 -10.18 -5.97
C THR A 16 13.05 -10.29 -7.47
N GLY A 17 12.19 -11.01 -8.20
CA GLY A 17 12.27 -11.13 -9.65
C GLY A 17 12.09 -9.78 -10.35
N LEU A 18 11.08 -9.00 -9.93
CA LEU A 18 10.85 -7.66 -10.46
C LEU A 18 12.05 -6.74 -10.22
N GLY A 19 12.64 -6.77 -9.02
CA GLY A 19 13.84 -5.99 -8.69
C GLY A 19 15.06 -6.38 -9.52
N GLN A 20 15.23 -7.68 -9.83
CA GLN A 20 16.30 -8.15 -10.71
C GLN A 20 16.12 -7.64 -12.15
N THR A 21 14.90 -7.69 -12.69
CA THR A 21 14.56 -7.19 -14.02
C THR A 21 14.70 -5.67 -14.15
N LEU A 22 14.26 -4.92 -13.13
CA LEU A 22 14.47 -3.47 -13.09
C LEU A 22 15.97 -3.13 -12.98
N GLY A 23 16.69 -3.83 -12.11
CA GLY A 23 18.12 -3.64 -11.90
C GLY A 23 18.95 -3.97 -13.14
N SER A 24 18.59 -5.00 -13.91
CA SER A 24 19.24 -5.28 -15.20
C SER A 24 18.94 -4.18 -16.21
N ALA A 25 17.67 -3.77 -16.36
CA ALA A 25 17.30 -2.70 -17.29
C ALA A 25 18.02 -1.36 -17.00
N VAL A 26 18.20 -1.02 -15.73
CA VAL A 26 18.96 0.17 -15.31
C VAL A 26 20.45 0.03 -15.63
N ARG A 27 21.05 -1.14 -15.35
CA ARG A 27 22.46 -1.39 -15.68
C ARG A 27 22.72 -1.41 -17.18
N ASP A 28 21.82 -2.01 -17.95
CA ASP A 28 21.89 -2.06 -19.40
C ASP A 28 21.70 -0.64 -20.00
N GLY A 29 20.79 0.15 -19.44
CA GLY A 29 20.63 1.57 -19.78
C GLY A 29 21.85 2.43 -19.41
N ALA A 30 22.51 2.13 -18.30
CA ALA A 30 23.75 2.80 -17.88
C ALA A 30 24.95 2.40 -18.76
N ALA A 31 25.04 1.12 -19.16
CA ALA A 31 26.06 0.61 -20.07
C ALA A 31 25.88 1.13 -21.50
N ALA A 32 24.64 1.39 -21.92
CA ALA A 32 24.32 2.03 -23.20
C ALA A 32 24.57 3.55 -23.22
N GLY A 33 24.87 4.17 -22.07
CA GLY A 33 25.14 5.61 -21.90
C GLY A 33 26.47 6.12 -22.48
N GLY A 34 27.09 5.38 -23.39
CA GLY A 34 28.41 5.65 -23.98
C GLY A 34 28.39 6.32 -25.35
N ALA A 35 27.57 7.36 -25.57
CA ALA A 35 27.76 8.36 -26.63
C ALA A 35 26.88 9.60 -26.36
N PRO A 36 27.44 10.82 -26.22
CA PRO A 36 26.65 12.04 -26.12
C PRO A 36 26.10 12.41 -27.51
N GLY A 37 24.99 11.77 -27.88
CA GLY A 37 24.34 11.94 -29.17
C GLY A 37 22.82 11.75 -29.06
N ALA A 38 22.12 12.83 -28.73
CA ALA A 38 20.72 13.13 -29.05
C ALA A 38 19.75 11.92 -29.11
N HIS A 39 19.38 11.37 -27.95
CA HIS A 39 18.05 10.77 -27.86
C HIS A 39 17.02 11.92 -27.86
N PRO A 40 16.02 11.92 -28.75
CA PRO A 40 14.95 12.90 -28.69
C PRO A 40 14.30 12.81 -27.30
N ALA A 41 13.98 13.96 -26.69
CA ALA A 41 13.30 14.01 -25.39
C ALA A 41 12.01 13.15 -25.38
N ASP A 42 11.44 12.92 -26.57
CA ASP A 42 10.29 12.08 -26.84
C ASP A 42 10.57 10.59 -27.01
N CYS A 43 11.67 10.03 -26.49
CA CYS A 43 11.93 8.59 -26.61
C CYS A 43 10.88 7.77 -25.84
N ARG A 44 9.82 7.33 -26.54
CA ARG A 44 8.64 6.65 -25.96
C ARG A 44 8.86 5.16 -25.71
N TRP A 45 9.94 4.61 -26.25
CA TRP A 45 10.26 3.17 -26.22
C TRP A 45 11.24 2.84 -25.08
N CYS A 46 12.11 3.77 -24.68
CA CYS A 46 13.04 3.49 -23.57
C CYS A 46 12.32 3.58 -22.21
N PRO A 47 12.23 2.49 -21.42
CA PRO A 47 11.55 2.51 -20.12
C PRO A 47 12.22 3.45 -19.11
N VAL A 48 13.54 3.67 -19.23
CA VAL A 48 14.27 4.64 -18.39
C VAL A 48 13.87 6.07 -18.72
N CYS A 49 13.74 6.43 -20.01
CA CYS A 49 13.32 7.76 -20.42
C CYS A 49 11.86 8.05 -20.02
N GLN A 50 10.99 7.04 -20.09
CA GLN A 50 9.60 7.13 -19.61
C GLN A 50 9.53 7.32 -18.09
N ALA A 51 10.35 6.61 -17.31
CA ALA A 51 10.43 6.86 -15.88
C ALA A 51 10.95 8.28 -15.57
N ALA A 52 11.95 8.74 -16.32
CA ALA A 52 12.50 10.08 -16.16
C ALA A 52 11.53 11.20 -16.56
N SER A 53 10.60 10.98 -17.50
CA SER A 53 9.58 11.99 -17.86
C SER A 53 8.50 12.11 -16.78
N VAL A 54 8.11 10.99 -16.15
CA VAL A 54 7.21 10.99 -14.98
C VAL A 54 7.89 11.69 -13.79
N LEU A 55 9.16 11.38 -13.50
CA LEU A 55 9.92 12.03 -12.43
C LEU A 55 10.14 13.54 -12.67
N ARG A 56 10.27 13.96 -13.93
CA ARG A 56 10.37 15.38 -14.30
C ARG A 56 9.02 16.12 -14.29
N GLY A 57 7.91 15.41 -14.06
CA GLY A 57 6.58 16.02 -14.04
C GLY A 57 6.06 16.42 -15.43
N GLU A 58 6.63 15.86 -16.51
CA GLU A 58 6.14 16.09 -17.88
C GLU A 58 4.78 15.41 -18.15
N ARG A 59 4.30 14.61 -17.18
CA ARG A 59 3.03 13.89 -17.18
C ARG A 59 2.31 14.08 -15.83
N PRO A 60 1.77 15.27 -15.54
CA PRO A 60 1.18 15.57 -14.23
C PRO A 60 0.07 14.59 -13.85
N GLU A 61 -0.72 14.11 -14.82
CA GLU A 61 -1.80 13.15 -14.57
C GLU A 61 -1.28 11.79 -14.08
N VAL A 62 -0.11 11.36 -14.58
CA VAL A 62 0.53 10.10 -14.17
C VAL A 62 1.18 10.25 -12.80
N THR A 63 1.77 11.42 -12.53
CA THR A 63 2.38 11.74 -11.23
C THR A 63 1.32 11.80 -10.13
N ASP A 64 0.16 12.39 -10.38
CA ASP A 64 -0.96 12.43 -9.43
C ASP A 64 -1.51 11.03 -9.15
N ALA A 65 -1.78 10.25 -10.19
CA ALA A 65 -2.22 8.86 -10.02
C ALA A 65 -1.19 8.00 -9.27
N LEU A 66 0.11 8.23 -9.49
CA LEU A 66 1.18 7.57 -8.76
C LEU A 66 1.18 7.97 -7.28
N ALA A 67 0.96 9.25 -6.97
CA ALA A 67 0.85 9.73 -5.59
C ALA A 67 -0.34 9.09 -4.85
N ASP A 68 -1.49 8.94 -5.51
CA ASP A 68 -2.65 8.25 -4.94
C ASP A 68 -2.36 6.78 -4.64
N VAL A 69 -1.72 6.06 -5.58
CA VAL A 69 -1.32 4.66 -5.41
C VAL A 69 -0.32 4.51 -4.25
N LEU A 70 0.68 5.39 -4.17
CA LEU A 70 1.66 5.39 -3.08
C LEU A 70 1.00 5.69 -1.73
N THR A 71 0.03 6.61 -1.70
CA THR A 71 -0.75 6.93 -0.50
C THR A 71 -1.56 5.73 -0.03
N ALA A 72 -2.26 5.04 -0.94
CA ALA A 72 -3.02 3.83 -0.64
C ALA A 72 -2.10 2.69 -0.15
N ALA A 73 -0.95 2.50 -0.79
CA ALA A 73 0.05 1.52 -0.37
C ALA A 73 0.60 1.82 1.04
N ALA A 74 0.90 3.09 1.35
CA ALA A 74 1.34 3.50 2.67
C ALA A 74 0.27 3.28 3.75
N ALA A 75 -1.01 3.46 3.42
CA ALA A 75 -2.11 3.16 4.32
C ALA A 75 -2.23 1.64 4.59
N ALA A 76 -2.12 0.82 3.55
CA ALA A 76 -2.14 -0.64 3.68
C ALA A 76 -0.96 -1.15 4.52
N LEU A 77 0.26 -0.64 4.29
CA LEU A 77 1.45 -0.99 5.07
C LEU A 77 1.30 -0.60 6.54
N ARG A 78 0.69 0.55 6.85
CA ARG A 78 0.36 0.94 8.23
C ARG A 78 -0.62 -0.03 8.87
N GLY A 79 -1.67 -0.45 8.15
CA GLY A 79 -2.60 -1.46 8.65
C GLY A 79 -1.94 -2.81 8.95
N LEU A 80 -0.90 -3.19 8.19
CA LEU A 80 -0.12 -4.41 8.46
C LEU A 80 0.87 -4.26 9.62
N ALA A 81 1.34 -3.03 9.88
CA ALA A 81 2.28 -2.74 10.96
C ALA A 81 1.58 -2.53 12.32
N GLU A 82 0.30 -2.14 12.31
CA GLU A 82 -0.49 -1.95 13.51
C GLU A 82 -0.72 -3.32 14.20
N PRO A 83 -0.28 -3.49 15.45
CA PRO A 83 -0.62 -4.69 16.21
C PRO A 83 -2.13 -4.75 16.41
N PRO A 84 -2.75 -5.95 16.46
CA PRO A 84 -4.17 -6.07 16.73
C PRO A 84 -4.49 -5.34 18.03
N PRO A 85 -5.61 -4.59 18.10
CA PRO A 85 -6.00 -3.92 19.33
C PRO A 85 -6.06 -4.97 20.43
N ALA A 86 -5.39 -4.68 21.55
CA ALA A 86 -5.50 -5.52 22.73
C ALA A 86 -7.00 -5.68 23.04
N PRO A 87 -7.46 -6.89 23.39
CA PRO A 87 -8.85 -7.05 23.81
C PRO A 87 -9.12 -6.02 24.89
N ALA A 88 -10.14 -5.19 24.68
CA ALA A 88 -10.58 -4.27 25.72
C ALA A 88 -10.80 -5.12 26.97
N PRO A 89 -10.30 -4.70 28.15
CA PRO A 89 -10.73 -5.36 29.37
C PRO A 89 -12.25 -5.34 29.33
N GLU A 90 -12.86 -6.53 29.40
CA GLU A 90 -14.31 -6.65 29.59
C GLU A 90 -14.62 -5.70 30.73
N ALA A 91 -15.29 -4.59 30.42
CA ALA A 91 -15.83 -3.72 31.43
C ALA A 91 -16.69 -4.66 32.26
N ALA A 92 -16.22 -4.98 33.46
CA ALA A 92 -16.98 -5.75 34.43
C ALA A 92 -18.37 -5.14 34.39
N ALA A 93 -19.36 -5.95 33.99
CA ALA A 93 -20.73 -5.51 33.82
C ALA A 93 -21.08 -4.65 35.03
N GLU A 94 -21.17 -3.34 34.81
CA GLU A 94 -21.60 -2.43 35.85
C GLU A 94 -23.04 -2.83 36.09
N GLU A 95 -23.27 -3.56 37.19
CA GLU A 95 -24.59 -4.00 37.62
C GLU A 95 -25.49 -2.78 37.61
N GLU A 96 -26.36 -2.72 36.59
CA GLU A 96 -27.36 -1.68 36.47
C GLU A 96 -28.20 -1.73 37.75
N PRO A 97 -28.31 -0.63 38.51
CA PRO A 97 -29.01 -0.64 39.79
C PRO A 97 -30.45 -1.12 39.57
N PRO A 98 -30.98 -2.00 40.45
CA PRO A 98 -32.29 -2.61 40.23
C PRO A 98 -33.35 -1.53 40.07
N ALA A 99 -34.15 -1.65 39.00
CA ALA A 99 -35.20 -0.70 38.69
C ALA A 99 -36.16 -0.53 39.90
N PRO A 100 -36.57 0.71 40.23
CA PRO A 100 -37.40 0.97 41.39
C PRO A 100 -38.76 0.27 41.26
N PRO A 101 -39.31 -0.29 42.35
CA PRO A 101 -40.57 -1.02 42.31
C PRO A 101 -41.73 -0.07 41.97
N VAL A 102 -42.42 -0.33 40.86
CA VAL A 102 -43.64 0.37 40.46
C VAL A 102 -44.86 -0.31 41.05
N GLN A 103 -45.64 0.42 41.87
CA GLN A 103 -46.91 -0.07 42.41
C GLN A 103 -48.01 0.07 41.35
N ARG A 104 -48.62 -1.05 40.96
CA ARG A 104 -49.81 -1.06 40.09
C ARG A 104 -51.06 -0.93 40.95
N ILE A 105 -51.80 0.16 40.77
CA ILE A 105 -53.09 0.39 41.41
C ILE A 105 -54.16 0.01 40.39
N GLU A 106 -54.96 -1.00 40.72
CA GLU A 106 -56.13 -1.38 39.93
C GLU A 106 -57.27 -0.39 40.21
N ILE A 107 -57.84 0.20 39.16
CA ILE A 107 -58.98 1.11 39.25
C ILE A 107 -60.22 0.29 38.87
N ALA A 108 -61.13 0.13 39.84
CA ALA A 108 -62.42 -0.55 39.70
C ALA A 108 -63.50 0.35 39.12
#